data_AF-A0A420EJM5-F1
#
_entry.id   AF-A0A420EJM5-F1
#
_cell.length_a   1.000
_cell.length_b   1.000
_cell.length_c   1.000
_cell.angle_alpha   90.00
_cell.angle_beta   90.00
_cell.angle_gamma   90.00
#
_symmetry.space_group_name_H-M   'P 1'
#
loop_
_entity.id
_entity.type
_entity.pdbx_description
1 polymer ?
#
loop_
_entity_poly.entity_id
_entity_poly.type
_entity_poly.pdbx_seq_one_letter_code
_entity_poly.pdbx_strand_id
1 'polypeptide(L)'
;MEILLANPRGFCAGVDRAISIVERALEMFEAPIYVRHEVVHNRYVVEGLRARGAVFIDELSDVPSNSICIFSAHGVSQQVRKEAKQRELKIFDATCPLVTKVHMEVTRASRKGIECVLIGHNGHPEVVGTMGQYDNAEGGIYLVETVADVKRLTINDPNKLFYCTQTTLSVDDTSAIIDALREQFEHIQGPRKDDICYATQNRQDAVKNLAEKSDVVLVVGSKNSSNSNRLREKAEKSGAQSYLIDSAQDIQDQWLHGVKVVGLTAGASAPEVLVQQVVDDLKKRGGMTVNENPGRQENTTFEVPAELRII
;
A
#
# COMPACT_ATOMS: atom_id res chain seq x y z
N MET A 1 18.26 18.17 20.08
CA MET A 1 17.16 17.78 19.18
C MET A 1 16.40 16.62 19.84
N GLU A 2 15.10 16.74 20.00
CA GLU A 2 14.21 15.63 20.42
C GLU A 2 13.79 14.80 19.20
N ILE A 3 13.67 13.48 19.37
CA ILE A 3 13.19 12.55 18.34
C ILE A 3 11.84 12.00 18.81
N LEU A 4 10.78 12.24 18.06
CA LEU A 4 9.43 11.77 18.35
C LEU A 4 9.01 10.73 17.33
N LEU A 5 8.59 9.54 17.78
CA LEU A 5 8.20 8.43 16.92
C LEU A 5 6.67 8.36 16.80
N ALA A 6 6.14 8.22 15.58
CA ALA A 6 4.71 7.99 15.38
C ALA A 6 4.30 6.56 15.80
N ASN A 7 3.07 6.44 16.30
CA ASN A 7 2.39 5.14 16.49
C ASN A 7 0.96 5.18 15.93
N PRO A 8 0.55 4.20 15.10
CA PRO A 8 1.40 3.15 14.51
C PRO A 8 2.33 3.69 13.41
N ARG A 9 3.38 2.92 13.09
CA ARG A 9 4.32 3.13 11.97
C ARG A 9 4.79 1.78 11.43
N GLY A 10 5.45 1.76 10.27
CA GLY A 10 6.11 0.56 9.74
C GLY A 10 5.13 -0.50 9.28
N PHE A 11 5.49 -1.78 9.35
CA PHE A 11 4.73 -2.90 8.79
C PHE A 11 3.25 -2.98 9.20
N CYS A 12 2.39 -3.25 8.23
CA CYS A 12 1.00 -3.66 8.47
C CYS A 12 0.84 -5.18 8.30
N ALA A 13 -0.30 -5.73 8.74
CA ALA A 13 -0.56 -7.17 8.68
C ALA A 13 -0.47 -7.77 7.26
N GLY A 14 -0.86 -6.99 6.23
CA GLY A 14 -0.79 -7.43 4.84
C GLY A 14 0.64 -7.54 4.32
N VAL A 15 1.49 -6.58 4.69
CA VAL A 15 2.92 -6.55 4.32
C VAL A 15 3.67 -7.66 5.03
N ASP A 16 3.48 -7.81 6.35
CA ASP A 16 4.12 -8.85 7.15
C ASP A 16 3.81 -10.26 6.61
N ARG A 17 2.53 -10.51 6.30
CA ARG A 17 2.10 -11.75 5.63
C ARG A 17 2.78 -11.95 4.28
N ALA A 18 2.84 -10.91 3.45
CA ALA A 18 3.34 -11.04 2.09
C ALA A 18 4.86 -11.31 2.05
N ILE A 19 5.62 -10.63 2.91
CA ILE A 19 7.06 -10.90 3.09
C ILE A 19 7.25 -12.33 3.60
N SER A 20 6.52 -12.72 4.66
CA SER A 20 6.58 -14.07 5.23
C SER A 20 6.28 -15.17 4.19
N ILE A 21 5.37 -14.94 3.26
CA ILE A 21 5.07 -15.89 2.17
C ILE A 21 6.30 -16.12 1.28
N VAL A 22 7.02 -15.05 0.90
CA VAL A 22 8.23 -15.18 0.07
C VAL A 22 9.37 -15.82 0.86
N GLU A 23 9.59 -15.38 2.10
CA GLU A 23 10.66 -15.93 2.96
C GLU A 23 10.48 -17.43 3.21
N ARG A 24 9.27 -17.85 3.55
CA ARG A 24 8.98 -19.27 3.78
C ARG A 24 9.03 -20.09 2.49
N ALA A 25 8.63 -19.52 1.36
CA ALA A 25 8.81 -20.19 0.08
C ALA A 25 10.30 -20.42 -0.24
N LEU A 26 11.17 -19.45 0.05
CA LEU A 26 12.63 -19.58 -0.11
C LEU A 26 13.26 -20.57 0.89
N GLU A 27 12.65 -20.77 2.06
CA GLU A 27 13.11 -21.73 3.06
C GLU A 27 12.66 -23.17 2.75
N MET A 28 11.46 -23.32 2.18
CA MET A 28 10.84 -24.63 1.96
C MET A 28 11.11 -25.22 0.57
N PHE A 29 11.43 -24.38 -0.42
CA PHE A 29 11.63 -24.78 -1.81
C PHE A 29 12.97 -24.29 -2.34
N GLU A 30 13.50 -24.97 -3.35
CA GLU A 30 14.74 -24.58 -4.00
C GLU A 30 14.55 -23.27 -4.78
N ALA A 31 15.53 -22.36 -4.65
CA ALA A 31 15.58 -21.15 -5.45
C ALA A 31 15.80 -21.48 -6.94
N PRO A 32 15.31 -20.64 -7.88
CA PRO A 32 14.66 -19.35 -7.67
C PRO A 32 13.16 -19.43 -7.33
N ILE A 33 12.70 -18.48 -6.52
CA ILE A 33 11.26 -18.22 -6.32
C ILE A 33 10.88 -16.96 -7.09
N TYR A 34 9.96 -17.09 -8.05
CA TYR A 34 9.53 -15.95 -8.85
C TYR A 34 8.47 -15.14 -8.11
N VAL A 35 8.52 -13.82 -8.22
CA VAL A 35 7.53 -12.91 -7.63
C VAL A 35 7.07 -11.93 -8.70
N ARG A 36 5.77 -11.90 -8.98
CA ARG A 36 5.21 -10.96 -9.95
C ARG A 36 5.10 -9.56 -9.34
N HIS A 37 5.88 -8.64 -9.89
CA HIS A 37 6.23 -7.32 -9.35
C HIS A 37 6.90 -7.40 -7.97
N GLU A 38 7.36 -6.26 -7.45
CA GLU A 38 7.83 -6.18 -6.06
C GLU A 38 6.74 -6.66 -5.10
N VAL A 39 7.09 -7.57 -4.17
CA VAL A 39 6.13 -8.13 -3.20
C VAL A 39 5.46 -7.03 -2.38
N VAL A 40 6.23 -5.99 -2.05
CA VAL A 40 5.85 -4.72 -1.44
C VAL A 40 6.75 -3.62 -1.99
N HIS A 41 6.28 -2.38 -2.06
CA HIS A 41 7.10 -1.24 -2.50
C HIS A 41 8.06 -0.77 -1.39
N ASN A 42 9.15 -1.50 -1.19
CA ASN A 42 10.27 -1.10 -0.34
C ASN A 42 11.59 -1.70 -0.84
N ARG A 43 12.54 -0.84 -1.20
CA ARG A 43 13.82 -1.23 -1.79
C ARG A 43 14.62 -2.18 -0.90
N TYR A 44 14.72 -1.90 0.40
CA TYR A 44 15.47 -2.74 1.34
C TYR A 44 14.91 -4.17 1.40
N VAL A 45 13.59 -4.31 1.46
CA VAL A 45 12.91 -5.62 1.48
C VAL A 45 13.15 -6.37 0.17
N VAL A 46 12.98 -5.69 -0.98
CA VAL A 46 13.16 -6.30 -2.31
C VAL A 46 14.60 -6.79 -2.52
N GLU A 47 15.60 -5.96 -2.18
CA GLU A 47 17.01 -6.36 -2.29
C GLU A 47 17.36 -7.51 -1.34
N GLY A 48 16.83 -7.50 -0.11
CA GLY A 48 17.04 -8.58 0.86
C GLY A 48 16.48 -9.92 0.38
N LEU A 49 15.28 -9.91 -0.22
CA LEU A 49 14.67 -11.12 -0.81
C LEU A 49 15.42 -11.58 -2.07
N ARG A 50 15.87 -10.64 -2.91
CA ARG A 50 16.66 -10.96 -4.11
C ARG A 50 17.98 -11.63 -3.74
N ALA A 51 18.67 -11.13 -2.73
CA ALA A 51 19.91 -11.73 -2.22
C ALA A 51 19.72 -13.16 -1.68
N ARG A 52 18.49 -13.52 -1.30
CA ARG A 52 18.12 -14.87 -0.83
C ARG A 52 17.62 -15.79 -1.96
N GLY A 53 17.50 -15.31 -3.20
CA GLY A 53 17.07 -16.12 -4.35
C GLY A 53 15.67 -15.83 -4.89
N ALA A 54 15.01 -14.75 -4.44
CA ALA A 54 13.79 -14.28 -5.10
C ALA A 54 14.11 -13.59 -6.43
N VAL A 55 13.29 -13.86 -7.46
CA VAL A 55 13.40 -13.23 -8.79
C VAL A 55 12.12 -12.45 -9.07
N PHE A 56 12.22 -11.13 -9.08
CA PHE A 56 11.10 -10.24 -9.38
C PHE A 56 10.93 -10.07 -10.89
N ILE A 57 9.73 -10.32 -11.39
CA ILE A 57 9.37 -10.29 -12.83
C ILE A 57 8.14 -9.42 -13.04
N ASP A 58 8.00 -8.84 -14.22
CA ASP A 58 6.81 -8.04 -14.57
C ASP A 58 5.70 -8.92 -15.14
N GLU A 59 6.04 -9.81 -16.09
CA GLU A 59 5.08 -10.67 -16.77
C GLU A 59 5.29 -12.14 -16.50
N LEU A 60 4.17 -12.86 -16.42
CA LEU A 60 4.23 -14.29 -16.12
C LEU A 60 5.00 -15.05 -17.19
N SER A 61 4.98 -14.64 -18.46
CA SER A 61 5.78 -15.23 -19.53
C SER A 61 7.27 -15.43 -19.20
N ASP A 62 7.82 -14.62 -18.29
CA ASP A 62 9.22 -14.68 -17.87
C ASP A 62 9.49 -15.79 -16.83
N VAL A 63 8.44 -16.40 -16.27
CA VAL A 63 8.52 -17.49 -15.30
C VAL A 63 8.67 -18.82 -16.03
N PRO A 64 9.70 -19.64 -15.82
CA PRO A 64 9.81 -20.97 -16.44
C PRO A 64 8.67 -21.92 -16.00
N SER A 65 8.31 -22.87 -16.86
CA SER A 65 7.34 -23.92 -16.52
C SER A 65 7.74 -24.69 -15.25
N ASN A 66 6.76 -25.18 -14.50
CA ASN A 66 6.94 -25.90 -13.23
C ASN A 66 7.63 -25.08 -12.11
N SER A 67 7.78 -23.76 -12.26
CA SER A 67 8.34 -22.89 -11.22
C SER A 67 7.26 -22.44 -10.22
N ILE A 68 7.73 -22.02 -9.04
CA ILE A 68 6.89 -21.33 -8.06
C ILE A 68 6.85 -19.85 -8.41
N CYS A 69 5.64 -19.29 -8.46
CA CYS A 69 5.43 -17.86 -8.63
C CYS A 69 4.53 -17.31 -7.53
N ILE A 70 4.85 -16.11 -7.03
CA ILE A 70 4.13 -15.45 -5.96
C ILE A 70 3.52 -14.16 -6.50
N PHE A 71 2.22 -13.97 -6.32
CA PHE A 71 1.59 -12.67 -6.60
C PHE A 71 1.86 -11.70 -5.45
N SER A 72 2.23 -10.45 -5.74
CA SER A 72 2.52 -9.43 -4.73
C SER A 72 1.32 -9.06 -3.86
N ALA A 73 1.56 -8.32 -2.77
CA ALA A 73 0.54 -7.87 -1.84
C ALA A 73 -0.54 -6.99 -2.48
N HIS A 74 -0.22 -6.33 -3.59
CA HIS A 74 -1.09 -5.41 -4.32
C HIS A 74 -2.18 -6.12 -5.14
N GLY A 75 -2.07 -7.43 -5.34
CA GLY A 75 -3.02 -8.20 -6.12
C GLY A 75 -2.82 -8.13 -7.64
N VAL A 76 -3.57 -8.99 -8.33
CA VAL A 76 -3.50 -9.18 -9.79
C VAL A 76 -4.88 -9.32 -10.41
N SER A 77 -4.99 -9.02 -11.70
CA SER A 77 -6.22 -9.13 -12.49
C SER A 77 -6.69 -10.58 -12.66
N GLN A 78 -7.96 -10.77 -13.07
CA GLN A 78 -8.46 -12.09 -13.43
C GLN A 78 -7.73 -12.70 -14.63
N GLN A 79 -7.25 -11.87 -15.56
CA GLN A 79 -6.48 -12.32 -16.72
C GLN A 79 -5.15 -12.96 -16.28
N VAL A 80 -4.40 -12.30 -15.40
CA VAL A 80 -3.13 -12.84 -14.85
C VAL A 80 -3.37 -14.16 -14.09
N ARG A 81 -4.48 -14.25 -13.34
CA ARG A 81 -4.86 -15.51 -12.66
C ARG A 81 -5.18 -16.63 -13.64
N LYS A 82 -5.91 -16.33 -14.73
CA LYS A 82 -6.24 -17.30 -15.79
C LYS A 82 -4.96 -17.78 -16.50
N GLU A 83 -4.05 -16.87 -16.81
CA GLU A 83 -2.76 -17.19 -17.43
C GLU A 83 -1.93 -18.11 -16.53
N ALA A 84 -1.76 -17.78 -15.25
CA ALA A 84 -1.02 -18.62 -14.31
C ALA A 84 -1.59 -20.05 -14.24
N LYS A 85 -2.92 -20.19 -14.25
CA LYS A 85 -3.60 -21.49 -14.28
C LYS A 85 -3.37 -22.23 -15.59
N GLN A 86 -3.46 -21.56 -16.74
CA GLN A 86 -3.19 -22.15 -18.06
C GLN A 86 -1.75 -22.66 -18.20
N ARG A 87 -0.81 -22.00 -17.52
CA ARG A 87 0.60 -22.36 -17.51
C ARG A 87 0.96 -23.37 -16.41
N GLU A 88 -0.03 -23.84 -15.66
CA GLU A 88 0.12 -24.82 -14.58
C GLU A 88 1.19 -24.42 -13.55
N LEU A 89 1.37 -23.11 -13.31
CA LEU A 89 2.33 -22.62 -12.33
C LEU A 89 1.86 -22.91 -10.91
N LYS A 90 2.81 -23.24 -10.01
CA LYS A 90 2.53 -23.32 -8.58
C LYS A 90 2.47 -21.90 -8.02
N ILE A 91 1.26 -21.41 -7.73
CA ILE A 91 1.04 -20.05 -7.26
C ILE A 91 0.84 -19.98 -5.75
N PHE A 92 1.58 -19.09 -5.08
CA PHE A 92 1.22 -18.60 -3.76
C PHE A 92 0.71 -17.16 -3.88
N ASP A 93 -0.49 -16.89 -3.37
CA ASP A 93 -1.10 -15.57 -3.48
C ASP A 93 -0.86 -14.73 -2.22
N ALA A 94 0.08 -13.78 -2.33
CA ALA A 94 0.39 -12.86 -1.25
C ALA A 94 -0.52 -11.63 -1.21
N THR A 95 -1.52 -11.53 -2.09
CA THR A 95 -2.50 -10.41 -2.10
C THR A 95 -3.03 -10.18 -0.69
N CYS A 96 -2.99 -8.91 -0.24
CA CYS A 96 -3.52 -8.54 1.06
C CYS A 96 -5.02 -8.86 1.13
N PRO A 97 -5.52 -9.51 2.21
CA PRO A 97 -6.94 -9.82 2.35
C PRO A 97 -7.87 -8.61 2.21
N LEU A 98 -7.39 -7.41 2.57
CA LEU A 98 -8.15 -6.17 2.41
C LEU A 98 -8.24 -5.70 0.95
N VAL A 99 -7.24 -6.00 0.12
CA VAL A 99 -7.32 -5.80 -1.35
C VAL A 99 -8.25 -6.84 -1.96
N THR A 100 -8.16 -8.10 -1.53
CA THR A 100 -9.07 -9.17 -1.97
C THR A 100 -10.53 -8.82 -1.69
N LYS A 101 -10.83 -8.15 -0.57
CA LYS A 101 -12.18 -7.64 -0.27
C LYS A 101 -12.69 -6.72 -1.41
N VAL A 102 -11.89 -5.73 -1.81
CA VAL A 102 -12.23 -4.80 -2.90
C VAL A 102 -12.40 -5.54 -4.22
N HIS A 103 -11.50 -6.48 -4.53
CA HIS A 103 -11.62 -7.31 -5.72
C HIS A 103 -12.95 -8.08 -5.79
N MET A 104 -13.42 -8.60 -4.66
CA MET A 104 -14.69 -9.34 -4.58
C MET A 104 -15.91 -8.44 -4.79
N GLU A 105 -15.85 -7.17 -4.36
CA GLU A 105 -16.90 -6.19 -4.60
C GLU A 105 -16.97 -5.81 -6.09
N VAL A 106 -15.83 -5.53 -6.72
CA VAL A 106 -15.76 -5.27 -8.17
C VAL A 106 -16.22 -6.48 -8.98
N THR A 107 -15.78 -7.69 -8.61
CA THR A 107 -16.23 -8.94 -9.26
C THR A 107 -17.75 -9.11 -9.14
N ARG A 108 -18.34 -8.73 -8.00
CA ARG A 108 -19.80 -8.80 -7.79
C ARG A 108 -20.54 -7.78 -8.65
N ALA A 109 -20.00 -6.56 -8.81
CA ALA A 109 -20.56 -5.56 -9.71
C ALA A 109 -20.52 -6.03 -11.17
N SER A 110 -19.37 -6.55 -11.62
CA SER A 110 -19.19 -7.14 -12.96
C SER A 110 -20.23 -8.21 -13.25
N ARG A 111 -20.39 -9.19 -12.35
CA ARG A 111 -21.37 -10.29 -12.51
C ARG A 111 -22.82 -9.82 -12.64
N LYS A 112 -23.14 -8.62 -12.14
CA LYS A 112 -24.49 -8.03 -12.20
C LYS A 112 -24.65 -7.01 -13.33
N GLY A 113 -23.60 -6.72 -14.10
CA GLY A 113 -23.60 -5.65 -15.11
C GLY A 113 -23.78 -4.26 -14.49
N ILE A 114 -23.42 -4.09 -13.21
CA ILE A 114 -23.51 -2.80 -12.50
C ILE A 114 -22.21 -2.05 -12.76
N GLU A 115 -22.29 -0.81 -13.24
CA GLU A 115 -21.11 0.03 -13.49
C GLU A 115 -20.38 0.34 -12.18
N CYS A 116 -19.05 0.45 -12.25
CA CYS A 116 -18.18 0.65 -11.09
C CYS A 116 -17.25 1.85 -11.29
N VAL A 117 -17.10 2.72 -10.29
CA VAL A 117 -16.09 3.77 -10.26
C VAL A 117 -15.01 3.39 -9.24
N LEU A 118 -13.79 3.16 -9.70
CA LEU A 118 -12.64 3.00 -8.84
C LEU A 118 -11.98 4.37 -8.62
N ILE A 119 -11.85 4.76 -7.35
CA ILE A 119 -11.00 5.89 -6.94
C ILE A 119 -9.60 5.34 -6.70
N GLY A 120 -8.59 5.80 -7.45
CA GLY A 120 -7.23 5.29 -7.31
C GLY A 120 -6.26 5.83 -8.36
N HIS A 121 -4.97 5.68 -8.11
CA HIS A 121 -3.93 6.24 -9.00
C HIS A 121 -3.70 5.40 -10.25
N ASN A 122 -3.77 6.02 -11.42
CA ASN A 122 -3.50 5.35 -12.68
C ASN A 122 -2.10 4.73 -12.71
N GLY A 123 -2.00 3.52 -13.23
CA GLY A 123 -0.75 2.75 -13.30
C GLY A 123 -0.31 2.08 -12.00
N HIS A 124 -0.96 2.32 -10.85
CA HIS A 124 -0.62 1.60 -9.62
C HIS A 124 -0.99 0.10 -9.73
N PRO A 125 -0.13 -0.85 -9.31
CA PRO A 125 -0.41 -2.28 -9.44
C PRO A 125 -1.74 -2.73 -8.83
N GLU A 126 -2.10 -2.19 -7.66
CA GLU A 126 -3.39 -2.45 -7.00
C GLU A 126 -4.59 -1.97 -7.82
N VAL A 127 -4.46 -0.82 -8.50
CA VAL A 127 -5.51 -0.26 -9.38
C VAL A 127 -5.65 -1.13 -10.61
N VAL A 128 -4.54 -1.50 -11.26
CA VAL A 128 -4.55 -2.43 -12.42
C VAL A 128 -5.18 -3.77 -12.03
N GLY A 129 -4.82 -4.32 -10.87
CA GLY A 129 -5.39 -5.55 -10.33
C GLY A 129 -6.89 -5.44 -10.08
N THR A 130 -7.35 -4.34 -9.46
CA THR A 130 -8.75 -4.10 -9.12
C THR A 130 -9.61 -3.84 -10.36
N MET A 131 -9.15 -3.01 -11.29
CA MET A 131 -9.80 -2.76 -12.58
C MET A 131 -9.98 -4.07 -13.35
N GLY A 132 -8.94 -4.91 -13.36
CA GLY A 132 -8.94 -6.22 -14.02
C GLY A 132 -9.79 -7.30 -13.33
N GLN A 133 -10.60 -6.96 -12.33
CA GLN A 133 -11.67 -7.82 -11.81
C GLN A 133 -13.00 -7.64 -12.54
N TYR A 134 -13.13 -6.58 -13.34
CA TYR A 134 -14.33 -6.29 -14.11
C TYR A 134 -14.17 -6.79 -15.55
N ASP A 135 -15.13 -7.56 -16.04
CA ASP A 135 -15.08 -8.20 -17.36
C ASP A 135 -16.44 -8.25 -18.08
N ASN A 136 -17.48 -7.65 -17.51
CA ASN A 136 -18.79 -7.58 -18.14
C ASN A 136 -18.85 -6.47 -19.19
N ALA A 137 -19.15 -6.82 -20.44
CA ALA A 137 -19.23 -5.90 -21.57
C ALA A 137 -20.49 -5.00 -21.60
N GLU A 138 -21.53 -5.34 -20.83
CA GLU A 138 -22.78 -4.57 -20.74
C GLU A 138 -22.73 -3.47 -19.67
N GLY A 139 -21.72 -3.50 -18.80
CA GLY A 139 -21.45 -2.47 -17.82
C GLY A 139 -20.12 -1.77 -18.09
N GLY A 140 -19.41 -1.41 -17.02
CA GLY A 140 -18.12 -0.75 -17.13
C GLY A 140 -17.46 -0.52 -15.78
N ILE A 141 -16.13 -0.35 -15.81
CA ILE A 141 -15.38 0.17 -14.67
C ILE A 141 -14.58 1.40 -15.10
N TYR A 142 -14.66 2.46 -14.31
CA TYR A 142 -14.09 3.77 -14.59
C TYR A 142 -13.10 4.15 -13.50
N LEU A 143 -11.97 4.73 -13.88
CA LEU A 143 -10.97 5.21 -12.93
C LEU A 143 -11.09 6.72 -12.75
N VAL A 144 -11.07 7.18 -11.50
CA VAL A 144 -10.98 8.61 -11.14
C VAL A 144 -9.87 8.85 -10.12
N GLU A 145 -9.17 9.97 -10.26
CA GLU A 145 -8.11 10.39 -9.34
C GLU A 145 -8.45 11.68 -8.60
N THR A 146 -9.38 12.47 -9.15
CA THR A 146 -9.68 13.82 -8.67
C THR A 146 -11.17 14.14 -8.77
N VAL A 147 -11.61 15.15 -8.03
CA VAL A 147 -12.97 15.73 -8.15
C VAL A 147 -13.27 16.20 -9.58
N ALA A 148 -12.24 16.63 -10.33
CA ALA A 148 -12.42 17.04 -11.73
C ALA A 148 -12.67 15.86 -12.67
N ASP A 149 -12.15 14.66 -12.37
CA ASP A 149 -12.46 13.45 -13.13
C ASP A 149 -13.92 13.05 -12.96
N VAL A 150 -14.45 13.15 -11.74
CA VAL A 150 -15.86 12.85 -11.43
C VAL A 150 -16.80 13.63 -12.34
N LYS A 151 -16.54 14.94 -12.50
CA LYS A 151 -17.32 15.84 -13.37
C LYS A 151 -17.30 15.45 -14.85
N ARG A 152 -16.31 14.68 -15.28
CA ARG A 152 -16.17 14.20 -16.67
C ARG A 152 -16.73 12.79 -16.88
N LEU A 153 -17.13 12.10 -15.81
CA LEU A 153 -17.68 10.76 -15.92
C LEU A 153 -18.98 10.75 -16.71
N THR A 154 -19.05 9.85 -17.68
CA THR A 154 -20.27 9.49 -18.40
C THR A 154 -20.60 8.05 -18.03
N ILE A 155 -21.76 7.86 -17.37
CA ILE A 155 -22.24 6.59 -16.84
C ILE A 155 -23.54 6.24 -17.57
N ASN A 156 -23.72 4.97 -17.96
CA ASN A 156 -24.89 4.55 -18.74
C ASN A 156 -26.17 4.51 -17.89
N ASP A 157 -26.11 3.93 -16.68
CA ASP A 157 -27.23 3.88 -15.72
C ASP A 157 -26.80 4.43 -14.35
N PRO A 158 -26.96 5.75 -14.11
CA PRO A 158 -26.66 6.38 -12.83
C PRO A 158 -27.39 5.79 -11.61
N ASN A 159 -28.48 5.04 -11.82
CA ASN A 159 -29.21 4.38 -10.74
C ASN A 159 -28.59 3.03 -10.32
N LYS A 160 -27.67 2.50 -11.12
CA LYS A 160 -26.97 1.23 -10.89
C LYS A 160 -25.46 1.44 -10.98
N LEU A 161 -24.96 2.26 -10.08
CA LEU A 161 -23.56 2.60 -9.97
C LEU A 161 -23.01 2.18 -8.60
N PHE A 162 -21.81 1.61 -8.59
CA PHE A 162 -21.05 1.30 -7.39
C PHE A 162 -19.72 2.06 -7.41
N TYR A 163 -19.18 2.43 -6.26
CA TYR A 163 -17.80 2.89 -6.15
C TYR A 163 -16.99 2.07 -5.16
N CYS A 164 -15.69 1.95 -5.42
CA CYS A 164 -14.69 1.43 -4.48
C CYS A 164 -13.42 2.27 -4.54
N THR A 165 -12.50 2.04 -3.61
CA THR A 165 -11.26 2.82 -3.53
C THR A 165 -10.02 1.94 -3.44
N GLN A 166 -8.90 2.45 -3.94
CA GLN A 166 -7.58 1.93 -3.59
C GLN A 166 -7.34 2.07 -2.08
N THR A 167 -6.69 1.08 -1.48
CA THR A 167 -6.55 0.94 -0.01
C THR A 167 -5.52 1.87 0.64
N THR A 168 -4.70 2.56 -0.17
CA THR A 168 -3.53 3.35 0.25
C THR A 168 -3.65 4.84 -0.03
N LEU A 169 -4.85 5.33 -0.36
CA LEU A 169 -5.10 6.74 -0.68
C LEU A 169 -5.07 7.67 0.54
N SER A 170 -4.94 8.96 0.26
CA SER A 170 -5.18 10.03 1.23
C SER A 170 -6.64 9.99 1.68
N VAL A 171 -6.90 9.94 2.98
CA VAL A 171 -8.27 9.89 3.53
C VAL A 171 -9.04 11.17 3.20
N ASP A 172 -8.39 12.33 3.34
CA ASP A 172 -9.03 13.63 3.10
C ASP A 172 -9.36 13.83 1.61
N ASP A 173 -8.38 13.55 0.73
CA ASP A 173 -8.57 13.76 -0.70
C ASP A 173 -9.60 12.77 -1.26
N THR A 174 -9.62 11.53 -0.76
CA THR A 174 -10.62 10.52 -1.15
C THR A 174 -12.02 10.92 -0.67
N SER A 175 -12.16 11.48 0.54
CA SER A 175 -13.46 11.98 1.02
C SER A 175 -14.05 13.01 0.07
N ALA A 176 -13.23 13.95 -0.40
CA ALA A 176 -13.69 14.98 -1.34
C ALA A 176 -14.16 14.38 -2.69
N ILE A 177 -13.51 13.33 -3.17
CA ILE A 177 -13.91 12.62 -4.40
C ILE A 177 -15.22 11.86 -4.18
N ILE A 178 -15.38 11.19 -3.04
CA ILE A 178 -16.62 10.48 -2.68
C ILE A 178 -17.80 11.46 -2.56
N ASP A 179 -17.58 12.62 -1.94
CA ASP A 179 -18.61 13.66 -1.81
C ASP A 179 -19.04 14.16 -3.20
N ALA A 180 -18.09 14.40 -4.10
CA ALA A 180 -18.39 14.76 -5.49
C ALA A 180 -19.15 13.66 -6.26
N LEU A 181 -18.80 12.38 -6.03
CA LEU A 181 -19.51 11.25 -6.64
C LEU A 181 -20.96 11.18 -6.15
N ARG A 182 -21.20 11.38 -4.85
CA ARG A 182 -22.55 11.37 -4.26
C ARG A 182 -23.39 12.57 -4.67
N GLU A 183 -22.77 13.73 -4.85
CA GLU A 183 -23.44 14.93 -5.38
C GLU A 183 -23.86 14.73 -6.85
N GLN A 184 -22.99 14.10 -7.67
CA GLN A 184 -23.28 13.89 -9.09
C GLN A 184 -24.18 12.68 -9.36
N PHE A 185 -24.10 11.62 -8.55
CA PHE A 185 -24.81 10.36 -8.73
C PHE A 185 -25.55 9.98 -7.44
N GLU A 186 -26.76 10.50 -7.26
CA GLU A 186 -27.56 10.38 -6.01
C GLU A 186 -27.73 8.94 -5.51
N HIS A 187 -27.85 7.97 -6.43
CA HIS A 187 -28.09 6.56 -6.11
C HIS A 187 -26.82 5.69 -6.03
N ILE A 188 -25.63 6.29 -6.17
CA ILE A 188 -24.37 5.55 -6.14
C ILE A 188 -24.22 4.78 -4.83
N GLN A 189 -23.91 3.49 -4.95
CA GLN A 189 -23.64 2.62 -3.82
C GLN A 189 -22.14 2.53 -3.56
N GLY A 190 -21.75 2.29 -2.32
CA GLY A 190 -20.35 2.09 -1.98
C GLY A 190 -20.19 1.40 -0.62
N PRO A 191 -18.94 1.22 -0.16
CA PRO A 191 -18.69 0.83 1.22
C PRO A 191 -19.27 1.87 2.19
N ARG A 192 -19.44 1.51 3.46
CA ARG A 192 -20.00 2.43 4.50
C ARG A 192 -19.27 3.78 4.56
N LYS A 193 -17.98 3.81 4.25
CA LYS A 193 -17.17 5.02 4.14
C LYS A 193 -16.35 4.96 2.85
N ASP A 194 -15.25 4.21 2.88
CA ASP A 194 -14.29 3.96 1.81
C ASP A 194 -13.66 2.56 2.02
N ASP A 195 -12.78 2.15 1.11
CA ASP A 195 -11.98 0.92 1.23
C ASP A 195 -10.54 1.18 1.68
N ILE A 196 -10.24 2.39 2.17
CA ILE A 196 -8.93 2.71 2.73
C ILE A 196 -8.70 1.81 3.95
N CYS A 197 -7.59 1.08 3.94
CA CYS A 197 -7.36 0.09 4.98
C CYS A 197 -7.03 0.74 6.33
N TYR A 198 -7.24 -0.02 7.42
CA TYR A 198 -6.96 0.45 8.78
C TYR A 198 -5.54 1.00 8.94
N ALA A 199 -4.57 0.32 8.33
CA ALA A 199 -3.15 0.66 8.44
C ALA A 199 -2.84 2.02 7.81
N THR A 200 -3.46 2.33 6.66
CA THR A 200 -3.34 3.62 5.98
C THR A 200 -3.96 4.73 6.82
N GLN A 201 -5.21 4.55 7.29
CA GLN A 201 -5.90 5.53 8.13
C GLN A 201 -5.12 5.82 9.41
N ASN A 202 -4.75 4.78 10.16
CA ASN A 202 -4.09 4.94 11.45
C ASN A 202 -2.71 5.62 11.31
N ARG A 203 -1.94 5.31 10.26
CA ARG A 203 -0.64 5.97 10.01
C ARG A 203 -0.83 7.43 9.58
N GLN A 204 -1.86 7.75 8.79
CA GLN A 204 -2.19 9.14 8.44
C GLN A 204 -2.63 9.96 9.67
N ASP A 205 -3.38 9.35 10.59
CA ASP A 205 -3.75 10.00 11.85
C ASP A 205 -2.52 10.21 12.75
N ALA A 206 -1.65 9.19 12.84
CA ALA A 206 -0.42 9.26 13.62
C ALA A 206 0.55 10.32 13.10
N VAL A 207 0.75 10.39 11.77
CA VAL A 207 1.66 11.39 11.18
C VAL A 207 1.09 12.81 11.27
N LYS A 208 -0.24 12.98 11.20
CA LYS A 208 -0.87 14.28 11.44
C LYS A 208 -0.55 14.79 12.84
N ASN A 209 -0.78 13.96 13.86
CA ASN A 209 -0.47 14.33 15.24
C ASN A 209 1.03 14.52 15.50
N LEU A 210 1.88 13.76 14.80
CA LEU A 210 3.33 13.90 14.85
C LEU A 210 3.78 15.26 14.27
N ALA A 211 3.24 15.64 13.12
CA ALA A 211 3.58 16.87 12.42
C ALA A 211 3.21 18.12 13.24
N GLU A 212 2.08 18.11 13.96
CA GLU A 212 1.67 19.19 14.87
C GLU A 212 2.70 19.46 16.00
N LYS A 213 3.61 18.53 16.27
CA LYS A 213 4.60 18.59 17.35
C LYS A 213 6.05 18.63 16.86
N SER A 214 6.27 18.61 15.54
CA SER A 214 7.61 18.46 14.94
C SER A 214 7.92 19.61 13.99
N ASP A 215 9.18 20.08 13.98
CA ASP A 215 9.63 21.05 12.98
C ASP A 215 9.85 20.35 11.62
N VAL A 216 10.38 19.13 11.69
CA VAL A 216 10.66 18.26 10.53
C VAL A 216 10.09 16.88 10.78
N VAL A 217 9.47 16.28 9.75
CA VAL A 217 9.01 14.89 9.75
C VAL A 217 9.74 14.09 8.68
N LEU A 218 10.50 13.08 9.13
CA LEU A 218 11.11 12.08 8.27
C LEU A 218 10.17 10.88 8.14
N VAL A 219 9.88 10.49 6.90
CA VAL A 219 9.08 9.31 6.57
C VAL A 219 9.98 8.26 5.94
N VAL A 220 10.17 7.14 6.61
CA VAL A 220 10.91 6.00 6.04
C VAL A 220 10.02 5.27 5.05
N GLY A 221 10.42 5.22 3.78
CA GLY A 221 9.71 4.52 2.72
C GLY A 221 10.24 4.86 1.33
N SER A 222 10.05 3.95 0.37
CA SER A 222 10.52 4.13 -1.00
C SER A 222 9.63 5.03 -1.84
N LYS A 223 10.19 5.70 -2.85
CA LYS A 223 9.48 6.64 -3.73
C LYS A 223 8.26 6.05 -4.44
N ASN A 224 8.29 4.76 -4.78
CA ASN A 224 7.16 4.05 -5.40
C ASN A 224 6.07 3.60 -4.40
N SER A 225 6.23 3.85 -3.10
CA SER A 225 5.24 3.48 -2.08
C SER A 225 4.14 4.54 -1.97
N SER A 226 2.93 4.24 -2.46
CA SER A 226 1.78 5.15 -2.39
C SER A 226 1.50 5.64 -0.96
N ASN A 227 1.37 4.72 0.00
CA ASN A 227 1.09 5.09 1.39
C ASN A 227 2.20 5.96 2.02
N SER A 228 3.48 5.69 1.74
CA SER A 228 4.59 6.47 2.30
C SER A 228 4.58 7.91 1.78
N ASN A 229 4.28 8.09 0.49
CA ASN A 229 4.07 9.42 -0.08
C ASN A 229 2.89 10.15 0.56
N ARG A 230 1.77 9.44 0.83
CA ARG A 230 0.63 10.05 1.54
C ARG A 230 1.02 10.54 2.94
N LEU A 231 1.88 9.81 3.66
CA LEU A 231 2.36 10.26 4.98
C LEU A 231 3.21 11.52 4.89
N ARG A 232 4.14 11.59 3.92
CA ARG A 232 4.98 12.78 3.67
C ARG A 232 4.11 14.00 3.37
N GLU A 233 3.17 13.85 2.43
CA GLU A 233 2.27 14.91 2.03
C GLU A 233 1.32 15.34 3.17
N LYS A 234 0.85 14.38 3.98
CA LYS A 234 0.01 14.68 5.14
C LYS A 234 0.76 15.50 6.19
N ALA A 235 2.02 15.17 6.45
CA ALA A 235 2.87 15.94 7.36
C ALA A 235 3.08 17.38 6.84
N GLU A 236 3.36 17.52 5.55
CA GLU A 236 3.54 18.82 4.88
C GLU A 236 2.26 19.67 4.93
N LYS A 237 1.09 19.08 4.60
CA LYS A 237 -0.22 19.73 4.74
C LYS A 237 -0.56 20.10 6.19
N SER A 238 0.08 19.46 7.17
CA SER A 238 -0.11 19.73 8.61
C SER A 238 0.91 20.74 9.17
N GLY A 239 1.78 21.30 8.32
CA GLY A 239 2.65 22.43 8.66
C GLY A 239 4.11 22.09 8.97
N ALA A 240 4.49 20.81 8.99
CA ALA A 240 5.89 20.41 9.19
C ALA A 240 6.63 20.31 7.86
N GLN A 241 7.93 20.61 7.83
CA GLN A 241 8.76 20.21 6.69
C GLN A 241 8.82 18.69 6.64
N SER A 242 8.62 18.05 5.48
CA SER A 242 8.59 16.59 5.41
C SER A 242 9.39 16.00 4.25
N TYR A 243 10.16 14.95 4.57
CA TYR A 243 11.04 14.26 3.63
C TYR A 243 10.74 12.76 3.62
N LEU A 244 10.65 12.20 2.42
CA LEU A 244 10.60 10.75 2.20
C LEU A 244 12.03 10.25 2.00
N ILE A 245 12.44 9.28 2.81
CA ILE A 245 13.79 8.70 2.80
C ILE A 245 13.72 7.17 2.71
N ASP A 246 14.57 6.58 1.88
CA ASP A 246 14.73 5.12 1.83
C ASP A 246 15.56 4.64 3.03
N SER A 247 16.54 5.45 3.47
CA SER A 247 17.42 5.10 4.59
C SER A 247 18.03 6.31 5.30
N ALA A 248 18.75 6.06 6.40
CA ALA A 248 19.44 7.10 7.16
C ALA A 248 20.48 7.89 6.34
N GLN A 249 21.04 7.30 5.28
CA GLN A 249 22.01 7.94 4.41
C GLN A 249 21.41 9.08 3.57
N ASP A 250 20.08 9.11 3.39
CA ASP A 250 19.42 10.16 2.62
C ASP A 250 19.30 11.49 3.40
N ILE A 251 19.49 11.43 4.73
CA ILE A 251 19.33 12.58 5.62
C ILE A 251 20.41 13.63 5.36
N GLN A 252 19.98 14.83 5.00
CA GLN A 252 20.85 15.98 4.75
C GLN A 252 20.99 16.85 6.02
N ASP A 253 22.22 17.26 6.36
CA ASP A 253 22.49 18.10 7.55
C ASP A 253 21.67 19.40 7.57
N GLN A 254 21.46 19.99 6.39
CA GLN A 254 20.67 21.22 6.24
C GLN A 254 19.21 21.07 6.66
N TRP A 255 18.64 19.85 6.63
CA TRP A 255 17.28 19.60 7.11
C TRP A 255 17.17 19.69 8.63
N LEU A 256 18.29 19.51 9.34
CA LEU A 256 18.31 19.44 10.81
C LEU A 256 18.79 20.76 11.46
N HIS A 257 19.16 21.75 10.65
CA HIS A 257 19.69 23.01 11.16
C HIS A 257 18.62 23.81 11.92
N GLY A 258 18.87 24.07 13.21
CA GLY A 258 17.94 24.79 14.08
C GLY A 258 16.70 24.00 14.51
N VAL A 259 16.60 22.72 14.14
CA VAL A 259 15.46 21.85 14.47
C VAL A 259 15.49 21.47 15.95
N LYS A 260 14.37 21.69 16.63
CA LYS A 260 14.18 21.31 18.03
C LYS A 260 13.61 19.90 18.12
N VAL A 261 12.61 19.58 17.29
CA VAL A 261 11.91 18.29 17.30
C VAL A 261 11.88 17.68 15.88
N VAL A 262 12.44 16.48 15.75
CA VAL A 262 12.30 15.64 14.55
C VAL A 262 11.25 14.57 14.82
N GLY A 263 10.18 14.61 14.04
CA GLY A 263 9.23 13.51 13.93
C GLY A 263 9.77 12.42 13.01
N LEU A 264 9.63 11.17 13.40
CA LEU A 264 9.97 10.01 12.59
C LEU A 264 8.78 9.06 12.50
N THR A 265 8.44 8.68 11.27
CA THR A 265 7.44 7.65 10.98
C THR A 265 7.93 6.76 9.84
N ALA A 266 7.17 5.72 9.52
CA ALA A 266 7.49 4.78 8.47
C ALA A 266 6.21 4.34 7.75
N GLY A 267 6.30 4.25 6.43
CA GLY A 267 5.22 3.71 5.61
C GLY A 267 4.99 2.22 5.88
N ALA A 268 3.83 1.72 5.46
CA ALA A 268 3.40 0.34 5.70
C ALA A 268 4.35 -0.75 5.20
N SER A 269 5.24 -0.42 4.25
CA SER A 269 6.22 -1.35 3.65
C SER A 269 7.64 -1.21 4.22
N ALA A 270 7.89 -0.30 5.16
CA ALA A 270 9.22 -0.06 5.72
C ALA A 270 9.45 -0.89 6.99
N PRO A 271 10.52 -1.72 7.05
CA PRO A 271 10.83 -2.52 8.24
C PRO A 271 11.39 -1.67 9.38
N GLU A 272 11.15 -2.11 10.62
CA GLU A 272 11.57 -1.39 11.84
C GLU A 272 13.10 -1.21 11.91
N VAL A 273 13.89 -2.10 11.31
CA VAL A 273 15.35 -1.95 11.24
C VAL A 273 15.79 -0.63 10.58
N LEU A 274 15.06 -0.15 9.56
CA LEU A 274 15.37 1.12 8.92
C LEU A 274 15.02 2.30 9.83
N VAL A 275 13.91 2.20 10.58
CA VAL A 275 13.53 3.21 11.58
C VAL A 275 14.62 3.32 12.65
N GLN A 276 15.08 2.18 13.17
CA GLN A 276 16.13 2.16 14.19
C GLN A 276 17.45 2.73 13.67
N GLN A 277 17.82 2.44 12.42
CA GLN A 277 19.00 3.03 11.78
C GLN A 277 18.89 4.56 11.67
N VAL A 278 17.71 5.09 11.33
CA VAL A 278 17.46 6.54 11.31
C VAL A 278 17.54 7.13 12.72
N VAL A 279 16.96 6.47 13.73
CA VAL A 279 17.08 6.90 15.13
C VAL A 279 18.55 6.97 15.56
N ASP A 280 19.34 5.95 15.24
CA ASP A 280 20.75 5.89 15.60
C ASP A 280 21.59 6.95 14.88
N ASP A 281 21.26 7.26 13.62
CA ASP A 281 21.89 8.36 12.88
C ASP A 281 21.54 9.73 13.47
N LEU A 282 20.26 9.97 13.78
CA LEU A 282 19.81 11.21 14.43
C LEU A 282 20.47 11.42 15.81
N LYS A 283 20.68 10.35 16.59
CA LYS A 283 21.43 10.41 17.86
C LYS A 283 22.87 10.87 17.64
N LYS A 284 23.56 10.33 16.64
CA LYS A 284 24.93 10.76 16.28
C LYS A 284 24.98 12.23 15.86
N ARG A 285 23.88 12.78 15.35
CA ARG A 285 23.72 14.19 14.96
C ARG A 285 23.18 15.09 16.09
N GLY A 286 23.19 14.64 17.34
CA GLY A 286 22.77 15.45 18.50
C GLY A 286 21.31 15.27 18.94
N GLY A 287 20.68 14.17 18.50
CA GLY A 287 19.44 13.67 19.07
C GLY A 287 19.64 13.23 20.52
N MET A 288 18.91 13.82 21.47
CA MET A 288 19.09 13.60 22.91
C MET A 288 18.09 12.62 23.52
N THR A 289 16.84 12.67 23.05
CA THR A 289 15.72 11.88 23.58
C THR A 289 14.98 11.21 22.43
N VAL A 290 14.46 10.01 22.69
CA VAL A 290 13.58 9.27 21.77
C VAL A 290 12.30 8.97 22.52
N ASN A 291 11.20 9.57 22.08
CA ASN A 291 9.90 9.44 22.71
C ASN A 291 8.90 8.82 21.72
N GLU A 292 8.07 7.91 22.23
CA GLU A 292 6.97 7.32 21.47
C GLU A 292 5.72 8.20 21.63
N ASN A 293 5.15 8.68 20.52
CA ASN A 293 3.89 9.40 20.56
C ASN A 293 2.75 8.39 20.83
N PRO A 294 1.75 8.69 21.68
CA PRO A 294 0.59 7.81 21.86
C PRO A 294 -0.12 7.55 20.52
N GLY A 295 -0.57 6.32 20.33
CA GLY A 295 -1.15 5.85 19.08
C GLY A 295 -2.24 4.84 19.28
N ARG A 296 -3.01 4.59 18.21
CA ARG A 296 -4.01 3.52 18.20
C ARG A 296 -3.32 2.16 18.14
N GLN A 297 -3.73 1.25 19.02
CA GLN A 297 -3.23 -0.12 19.00
C GLN A 297 -3.76 -0.90 17.78
N GLU A 298 -2.86 -1.59 17.07
CA GLU A 298 -3.19 -2.48 15.95
C GLU A 298 -2.99 -3.94 16.39
N ASN A 299 -4.06 -4.73 16.40
CA ASN A 299 -4.04 -6.15 16.82
C ASN A 299 -4.37 -7.12 15.66
N THR A 300 -4.48 -6.61 14.43
CA THR A 300 -4.81 -7.40 13.26
C THR A 300 -3.59 -8.16 12.77
N THR A 301 -3.76 -9.45 12.49
CA THR A 301 -2.76 -10.32 11.86
C THR A 301 -3.41 -11.09 10.71
N PHE A 302 -2.62 -11.45 9.70
CA PHE A 302 -3.08 -12.32 8.62
C PHE A 302 -2.13 -13.51 8.49
N GLU A 303 -2.65 -14.72 8.61
CA GLU A 303 -1.84 -15.93 8.54
C GLU A 303 -1.36 -16.20 7.11
N VAL A 304 -0.18 -16.82 6.99
CA VAL A 304 0.29 -17.37 5.73
C VAL A 304 -0.57 -18.60 5.32
N PRO A 305 -0.59 -18.96 4.02
CA PRO A 305 -1.23 -20.19 3.54
C PRO A 305 -0.75 -21.42 4.31
N ALA A 306 -1.64 -22.41 4.49
CA ALA A 306 -1.35 -23.61 5.29
C ALA A 306 -0.13 -24.38 4.78
N GLU A 307 0.05 -24.38 3.47
CA GLU A 307 1.16 -25.01 2.74
C GLU A 307 2.52 -24.37 3.03
N LEU A 308 2.55 -23.17 3.62
CA LEU A 308 3.75 -22.43 4.03
C LEU A 308 3.84 -22.31 5.55
N ARG A 309 3.09 -23.10 6.33
CA ARG A 309 3.26 -23.14 7.79
C ARG A 309 4.39 -24.09 8.14
N ILE A 310 5.42 -23.57 8.80
CA ILE A 310 6.44 -24.40 9.43
C ILE A 310 5.78 -25.04 10.65
N ILE A 311 5.65 -26.37 10.64
CA ILE A 311 5.16 -27.19 11.75
C ILE A 311 6.34 -27.59 12.62
#